data_AF-A0A3G2G2Y6-F1
#
_entry.id   AF-A0A3G2G2Y6-F1
#
_cell.length_a   1.000
_cell.length_b   1.000
_cell.length_c   1.000
_cell.angle_alpha   90.00
_cell.angle_beta   90.00
_cell.angle_gamma   90.00
#
_symmetry.space_group_name_H-M   'P 1'
#
loop_
_entity.id
_entity.type
_entity.pdbx_description
1 polymer ?
#
loop_
_entity_poly.entity_id
_entity_poly.type
_entity_poly.pdbx_seq_one_letter_code
_entity_poly.pdbx_strand_id
1 'polypeptide(L)'
;MQTEAKNWQTGQIENYEDNSEELLNIFDGNPQTYIDWATEYFDEIFVENGIPLETVTEIYNGKTLTREMVLTIVEELEDWEQLESDLEEIGYSYSIN
;
A
#
# COMPACT_ATOMS: atom_id res chain seq x y z
N MET A 1 39.67 26.43 3.05
CA MET A 1 38.70 25.33 2.85
C MET A 1 37.83 25.72 1.68
N GLN A 2 37.95 25.01 0.56
CA GLN A 2 37.22 25.31 -0.67
C GLN A 2 36.01 24.36 -0.71
N THR A 3 34.82 24.89 -0.49
CA THR A 3 33.56 24.19 -0.74
C THR A 3 33.36 24.16 -2.25
N GLU A 4 33.70 23.03 -2.87
CA GLU A 4 33.31 22.78 -4.27
C GLU A 4 31.78 22.80 -4.36
N ALA A 5 31.24 23.71 -5.17
CA ALA A 5 29.85 23.67 -5.58
C ALA A 5 29.65 22.45 -6.49
N LYS A 6 29.40 21.28 -5.88
CA LYS A 6 29.08 20.05 -6.59
C LYS A 6 27.65 20.16 -7.13
N ASN A 7 27.52 20.76 -8.30
CA ASN A 7 26.28 20.72 -9.07
C ASN A 7 25.95 19.25 -9.36
N TRP A 8 24.69 18.86 -9.17
CA TRP A 8 24.21 17.53 -9.55
C TRP A 8 24.46 17.29 -11.05
N GLN A 9 24.94 16.10 -11.38
CA GLN A 9 25.20 15.67 -12.76
C GLN A 9 24.51 14.32 -12.99
N THR A 10 23.93 14.13 -14.18
CA THR A 10 23.41 12.83 -14.60
C THR A 10 24.54 11.99 -15.21
N GLY A 11 24.54 10.69 -14.92
CA GLY A 11 25.41 9.72 -15.58
C GLY A 11 24.81 9.22 -16.90
N GLN A 12 25.64 8.63 -17.76
CA GLN A 12 25.14 7.78 -18.85
C GLN A 12 24.77 6.42 -18.29
N ILE A 13 23.54 5.97 -18.56
CA ILE A 13 23.03 4.66 -18.14
C ILE A 13 23.06 3.74 -19.36
N GLU A 14 23.71 2.58 -19.23
CA GLU A 14 23.78 1.56 -20.31
C GLU A 14 22.61 0.58 -20.27
N ASN A 15 22.04 0.33 -19.08
CA ASN A 15 20.89 -0.54 -18.85
C ASN A 15 19.82 0.18 -18.02
N TYR A 16 18.59 0.22 -18.52
CA TYR A 16 17.45 0.87 -17.88
C TYR A 16 16.62 -0.11 -17.03
N GLU A 17 16.97 -1.40 -16.99
CA GLU A 17 16.35 -2.35 -16.07
C GLU A 17 16.80 -2.05 -14.64
N ASP A 18 15.92 -1.39 -13.91
CA ASP A 18 16.06 -1.07 -12.49
C ASP A 18 15.19 -1.96 -11.58
N ASN A 19 14.53 -2.96 -12.17
CA ASN A 19 13.53 -3.84 -11.54
C ASN A 19 12.32 -3.07 -10.96
N SER A 20 12.09 -1.81 -11.39
CA SER A 20 10.91 -1.05 -10.97
C SER A 20 9.61 -1.69 -11.45
N GLU A 21 9.62 -2.42 -12.57
CA GLU A 21 8.44 -3.13 -13.08
C GLU A 21 7.90 -4.14 -12.06
N GLU A 22 8.79 -4.87 -11.36
CA GLU A 22 8.37 -5.84 -10.33
C GLU A 22 7.74 -5.16 -9.10
N LEU A 23 8.18 -3.93 -8.78
CA LEU A 23 7.68 -3.18 -7.62
C LEU A 23 6.44 -2.35 -7.93
N LEU A 24 6.29 -1.91 -9.19
CA LEU A 24 5.25 -0.97 -9.60
C LEU A 24 4.09 -1.66 -10.34
N ASN A 25 4.21 -2.94 -10.68
CA ASN A 25 3.15 -3.71 -11.36
C ASN A 25 1.80 -3.69 -10.61
N ILE A 26 1.81 -3.54 -9.28
CA ILE A 26 0.62 -3.46 -8.44
C ILE A 26 -0.22 -2.20 -8.67
N PHE A 27 0.35 -1.17 -9.31
CA PHE A 27 -0.36 0.07 -9.60
C PHE A 27 -1.13 0.01 -10.93
N ASP A 28 -1.76 -1.13 -11.22
CA ASP A 28 -2.54 -1.39 -12.44
C ASP A 28 -4.05 -1.08 -12.29
N GLY A 29 -4.49 -0.75 -11.07
CA GLY A 29 -5.89 -0.49 -10.75
C GLY A 29 -6.76 -1.75 -10.59
N ASN A 30 -6.16 -2.94 -10.56
CA ASN A 30 -6.83 -4.21 -10.35
C ASN A 30 -6.65 -4.70 -8.90
N PRO A 31 -7.72 -4.77 -8.10
CA PRO A 31 -7.66 -5.26 -6.72
C PRO A 31 -7.02 -6.65 -6.58
N GLN A 32 -7.22 -7.55 -7.55
CA GLN A 32 -6.66 -8.91 -7.48
C GLN A 32 -5.13 -8.88 -7.57
N THR A 33 -4.57 -8.04 -8.44
CA THR A 33 -3.10 -7.90 -8.59
C THR A 33 -2.47 -7.47 -7.26
N TYR A 34 -3.10 -6.52 -6.56
CA TYR A 34 -2.63 -6.09 -5.24
C TYR A 34 -2.75 -7.19 -4.18
N ILE A 35 -3.85 -7.96 -4.19
CA ILE A 35 -4.04 -9.08 -3.24
C ILE A 35 -2.96 -10.14 -3.42
N ASP A 36 -2.68 -10.53 -4.66
CA ASP A 36 -1.67 -11.54 -4.97
C ASP A 36 -0.30 -11.08 -4.47
N TRP A 37 0.09 -9.85 -4.79
CA TRP A 37 1.34 -9.26 -4.30
C TRP A 37 1.40 -9.13 -2.77
N ALA A 38 0.33 -8.64 -2.13
CA ALA A 38 0.29 -8.45 -0.68
C ALA A 38 0.35 -9.78 0.07
N THR A 39 -0.26 -10.83 -0.47
CA THR A 39 -0.21 -12.18 0.08
C THR A 39 1.22 -12.71 0.13
N GLU A 40 1.99 -12.49 -0.94
CA GLU A 40 3.40 -12.88 -1.00
C GLU A 40 4.30 -11.97 -0.14
N TYR A 41 4.02 -10.68 -0.08
CA TYR A 41 4.87 -9.71 0.62
C TYR A 41 4.75 -9.76 2.14
N PHE A 42 3.54 -9.98 2.66
CA PHE A 42 3.24 -9.91 4.09
C PHE A 42 3.22 -11.28 4.80
N ASP A 43 3.64 -12.38 4.15
CA ASP A 43 3.82 -13.70 4.77
C ASP A 43 2.71 -14.09 5.79
N GLU A 44 1.45 -14.12 5.34
CA GLU A 44 0.29 -14.63 6.11
C GLU A 44 -0.15 -13.80 7.34
N ILE A 45 0.06 -12.48 7.39
CA ILE A 45 -0.50 -11.59 8.45
C ILE A 45 -2.06 -11.44 8.36
N PHE A 46 -2.68 -11.97 7.31
CA PHE A 46 -4.11 -11.83 7.05
C PHE A 46 -4.95 -12.88 7.79
N VAL A 47 -6.26 -12.64 7.87
CA VAL A 47 -7.22 -13.64 8.37
C VAL A 47 -7.02 -15.00 7.67
N GLU A 48 -7.38 -16.12 8.32
CA GLU A 48 -7.19 -17.49 7.79
C GLU A 48 -7.70 -17.68 6.33
N ASN A 49 -8.73 -16.92 5.94
CA ASN A 49 -9.32 -16.99 4.60
C ASN A 49 -8.65 -16.08 3.56
N GLY A 50 -7.54 -15.42 3.90
CA GLY A 50 -6.83 -14.46 3.06
C GLY A 50 -7.52 -13.10 2.97
N ILE A 51 -7.00 -12.23 2.09
CA ILE A 51 -7.54 -10.88 1.88
C ILE A 51 -8.84 -10.96 1.05
N PRO A 52 -9.97 -10.43 1.54
CA PRO A 52 -11.24 -10.49 0.81
C PRO A 52 -11.26 -9.53 -0.39
N LEU A 53 -11.41 -10.09 -1.59
CA LEU A 53 -11.48 -9.33 -2.85
C LEU A 53 -12.57 -8.25 -2.84
N GLU A 54 -13.72 -8.52 -2.22
CA GLU A 54 -14.82 -7.57 -2.12
C GLU A 54 -14.39 -6.31 -1.37
N THR A 55 -13.83 -6.45 -0.16
CA THR A 55 -13.37 -5.31 0.66
C THR A 55 -12.30 -4.49 -0.07
N VAL A 56 -11.31 -5.14 -0.68
CA VAL A 56 -10.25 -4.42 -1.43
C VAL A 56 -10.84 -3.69 -2.64
N THR A 57 -11.81 -4.30 -3.34
CA THR A 57 -12.52 -3.64 -4.44
C THR A 57 -13.28 -2.42 -3.97
N GLU A 58 -13.93 -2.48 -2.80
CA GLU A 58 -14.60 -1.32 -2.21
C GLU A 58 -13.63 -0.18 -1.85
N ILE A 59 -12.44 -0.53 -1.36
CA ILE A 59 -11.37 0.44 -1.06
C ILE A 59 -10.87 1.10 -2.36
N TYR A 60 -10.63 0.33 -3.42
CA TYR A 60 -10.25 0.86 -4.74
C TYR A 60 -11.29 1.83 -5.31
N ASN A 61 -12.57 1.63 -4.99
CA ASN A 61 -13.66 2.52 -5.40
C ASN A 61 -13.84 3.74 -4.47
N GLY A 62 -12.96 3.93 -3.48
CA GLY A 62 -13.00 5.07 -2.57
C GLY A 62 -14.16 5.02 -1.58
N LYS A 63 -14.71 3.83 -1.29
CA LYS A 63 -15.73 3.68 -0.26
C LYS A 63 -15.15 4.05 1.11
N THR A 64 -15.94 4.71 1.95
CA THR A 64 -15.57 5.01 3.33
C THR A 64 -15.16 3.73 4.06
N LEU A 65 -13.93 3.70 4.60
CA LEU A 65 -13.42 2.55 5.34
C LEU A 65 -14.14 2.45 6.68
N THR A 66 -14.71 1.29 6.98
CA THR A 66 -15.37 1.02 8.27
C THR A 66 -14.56 0.04 9.11
N ARG A 67 -14.87 -0.01 10.42
CA ARG A 67 -14.28 -0.99 11.33
C ARG A 67 -14.50 -2.42 10.85
N GLU A 68 -15.69 -2.75 10.36
CA GLU A 68 -16.02 -4.08 9.85
C GLU A 68 -15.15 -4.45 8.65
N MET A 69 -14.93 -3.51 7.72
CA MET A 69 -14.07 -3.73 6.56
C MET A 69 -12.64 -4.08 6.98
N VAL A 70 -12.06 -3.34 7.92
CA VAL A 70 -10.72 -3.62 8.45
C VAL A 70 -10.65 -5.02 9.05
N LEU A 71 -11.65 -5.39 9.85
CA LEU A 71 -11.73 -6.71 10.48
C LEU A 71 -12.00 -7.86 9.49
N THR A 72 -12.34 -7.57 8.23
CA THR A 72 -12.35 -8.60 7.18
C THR A 72 -10.95 -8.91 6.62
N ILE A 73 -9.98 -8.01 6.81
CA ILE A 73 -8.60 -8.13 6.30
C ILE A 73 -7.68 -8.69 7.39
N VAL A 74 -7.82 -8.21 8.63
CA VAL A 74 -7.01 -8.60 9.80
C VAL A 74 -7.92 -9.04 10.95
N GLU A 75 -7.55 -10.09 11.67
CA GLU A 75 -8.37 -10.64 12.77
C GLU A 75 -8.53 -9.65 13.93
N GLU A 76 -7.44 -8.99 14.30
CA GLU A 76 -7.38 -8.00 15.36
C GLU A 76 -6.42 -6.88 14.95
N LEU A 77 -6.83 -5.63 15.18
CA LEU A 77 -5.98 -4.46 15.03
C LEU A 77 -5.72 -3.85 16.40
N GLU A 78 -4.45 -3.83 16.80
CA GLU A 78 -4.02 -3.35 18.11
C GLU A 78 -4.13 -1.83 18.26
N ASP A 79 -3.83 -1.08 17.19
CA ASP A 79 -3.72 0.38 17.22
C ASP A 79 -4.65 1.05 16.20
N TRP A 80 -5.89 1.28 16.63
CA TRP A 80 -6.90 2.00 15.84
C TRP A 80 -6.59 3.49 15.70
N GLU A 81 -5.94 4.10 16.69
CA GLU A 81 -5.57 5.53 16.64
C GLU A 81 -4.51 5.77 15.57
N GLN A 82 -3.54 4.87 15.43
CA GLN A 82 -2.55 4.92 14.35
C GLN A 82 -3.22 4.79 12.98
N LEU A 83 -4.15 3.85 12.80
CA LEU A 83 -4.89 3.71 11.54
C LEU A 83 -5.67 4.98 11.19
N GLU A 84 -6.35 5.61 12.16
CA GLU A 84 -7.05 6.87 11.93
C GLU A 84 -6.08 7.98 11.51
N SER A 85 -4.95 8.13 12.21
CA SER A 85 -3.90 9.11 11.85
C SER A 85 -3.36 8.90 10.43
N ASP A 86 -3.11 7.65 10.04
CA ASP A 86 -2.60 7.31 8.71
C ASP A 86 -3.63 7.65 7.63
N LEU A 87 -4.91 7.35 7.87
CA LEU A 87 -6.01 7.66 6.96
C LEU A 87 -6.23 9.17 6.80
N GLU A 88 -6.10 9.94 7.89
CA GLU A 88 -6.10 11.40 7.86
C GLU A 88 -4.93 11.96 7.03
N GLU A 89 -3.72 11.42 7.21
CA GLU A 89 -2.52 11.87 6.49
C GLU A 89 -2.66 11.68 4.98
N ILE A 90 -3.18 10.53 4.53
CA ILE A 90 -3.39 10.25 3.10
C ILE A 90 -4.72 10.79 2.56
N GLY A 91 -5.57 11.35 3.41
CA GLY A 91 -6.87 11.93 3.03
C GLY A 91 -7.92 10.89 2.61
N TYR A 92 -7.88 9.69 3.17
CA TYR A 92 -8.86 8.63 2.89
C TYR A 92 -10.07 8.74 3.83
N SER A 93 -11.28 8.54 3.32
CA SER A 93 -12.51 8.65 4.13
C SER A 93 -12.72 7.43 5.04
N TYR A 94 -13.00 7.65 6.32
CA TYR A 94 -13.20 6.56 7.28
C TYR A 94 -14.32 6.82 8.30
N SER A 95 -14.84 5.74 8.88
CA SER A 95 -15.84 5.72 9.95
C SER A 95 -15.60 4.49 10.82
N ILE A 96 -14.69 4.62 11.77
CA ILE A 96 -14.13 3.49 12.56
C ILE A 96 -14.63 3.49 14.02
N ASN A 97 -15.41 4.50 14.39
CA ASN A 97 -16.03 4.70 15.70
C ASN A 97 -17.31 3.90 15.92
#